data_AF-A0A5C9DNN5-F1
#
_entry.id   AF-A0A5C9DNN5-F1
#
_cell.length_a   1.000
_cell.length_b   1.000
_cell.length_c   1.000
_cell.angle_alpha   90.00
_cell.angle_beta   90.00
_cell.angle_gamma   90.00
#
_symmetry.space_group_name_H-M   'P 1'
#
loop_
_entity.id
_entity.type
_entity.pdbx_description
1 polymer ?
#
loop_
_entity_poly.entity_id
_entity_poly.type
_entity_poly.pdbx_seq_one_letter_code
_entity_poly.pdbx_strand_id
1 'polypeptide(L)'
;MISLEEISKLDEPGAIERIYAYATDLKRHQKEIEEMKKALEVWKSRIGLAESKGLLDLAQGAKIQAAQIEAKCADLISAARELELDLEKLKEALPGIKARRRSVDPDALAAELAMMTGEALEPEKAKAERELDALEKKASSTGAEDALAALKRKMGL
;
A
#
# COMPACT_ATOMS: atom_id res chain seq x y z
N MET A 1 1.95 -2.29 -11.02
CA MET A 1 1.61 -3.29 -9.99
C MET A 1 2.10 -2.82 -8.64
N ILE A 2 1.18 -2.39 -7.78
CA ILE A 2 1.49 -1.99 -6.40
C ILE A 2 1.70 -3.22 -5.53
N SER A 3 2.74 -3.20 -4.69
CA SER A 3 3.06 -4.31 -3.80
C SER A 3 2.27 -4.23 -2.48
N LEU A 4 2.03 -5.38 -1.86
CA LEU A 4 1.32 -5.46 -0.57
C LEU A 4 2.08 -4.70 0.54
N GLU A 5 3.41 -4.65 0.45
CA GLU A 5 4.28 -3.93 1.40
C GLU A 5 4.12 -2.41 1.28
N GLU A 6 3.98 -1.89 0.06
CA GLU A 6 3.71 -0.47 -0.18
C GLU A 6 2.33 -0.09 0.36
N ILE A 7 1.32 -0.94 0.13
CA ILE A 7 -0.03 -0.76 0.68
C ILE A 7 -0.01 -0.75 2.21
N SER A 8 0.82 -1.60 2.84
CA SER A 8 0.91 -1.67 4.31
C SER A 8 1.61 -0.47 4.95
N LYS A 9 2.43 0.27 4.20
CA LYS A 9 3.12 1.47 4.66
C LYS A 9 2.28 2.74 4.49
N LEU A 10 1.18 2.66 3.75
CA LEU A 10 0.27 3.77 3.49
C LEU A 10 -0.68 3.99 4.67
N ASP A 11 -0.70 5.23 5.13
CA ASP A 11 -1.70 5.80 6.03
C ASP A 11 -3.00 6.13 5.27
N GLU A 12 -4.13 6.17 6.00
CA GLU A 12 -5.48 6.38 5.43
C GLU A 12 -5.58 7.56 4.44
N PRO A 13 -5.09 8.79 4.76
CA PRO A 13 -5.15 9.90 3.81
C PRO A 13 -4.31 9.63 2.55
N GLY A 14 -3.12 9.05 2.69
CA GLY A 14 -2.26 8.71 1.56
C GLY A 14 -2.87 7.62 0.66
N ALA A 15 -3.55 6.62 1.25
CA ALA A 15 -4.25 5.59 0.50
C ALA A 15 -5.41 6.19 -0.33
N ILE A 16 -6.17 7.11 0.25
CA ILE A 16 -7.27 7.82 -0.42
C ILE A 16 -6.75 8.69 -1.56
N GLU A 17 -5.69 9.47 -1.33
CA GLU A 17 -5.06 10.31 -2.36
C GLU A 17 -4.59 9.46 -3.55
N ARG A 18 -3.96 8.32 -3.27
CA ARG A 18 -3.47 7.41 -4.30
C ARG A 18 -4.59 6.76 -5.10
N ILE A 19 -5.72 6.44 -4.46
CA ILE A 19 -6.93 5.98 -5.16
C ILE A 19 -7.44 7.07 -6.12
N TYR A 20 -7.48 8.34 -5.69
CA TYR A 20 -7.90 9.44 -6.56
C TYR A 20 -6.94 9.69 -7.72
N ALA A 21 -5.63 9.60 -7.49
CA ALA A 21 -4.63 9.71 -8.54
C ALA A 21 -4.82 8.61 -9.60
N TYR A 22 -4.92 7.35 -9.18
CA TYR A 22 -5.13 6.22 -10.08
C TYR A 22 -6.48 6.30 -10.82
N ALA A 23 -7.54 6.76 -10.17
CA ALA A 23 -8.84 6.98 -10.83
C ALA A 23 -8.77 8.09 -11.90
N THR A 24 -7.95 9.12 -11.68
CA THR A 24 -7.75 10.21 -12.64
C THR A 24 -6.92 9.76 -13.83
N ASP A 25 -5.82 9.06 -13.58
CA ASP A 25 -4.98 8.48 -14.62
C ASP A 25 -5.74 7.44 -15.46
N LEU A 26 -6.57 6.62 -14.82
CA LEU A 26 -7.43 5.66 -15.52
C LEU A 26 -8.39 6.36 -16.48
N LYS A 27 -9.05 7.44 -16.04
CA LYS A 27 -9.93 8.24 -16.91
C LYS A 27 -9.17 8.89 -18.06
N ARG A 28 -7.95 9.38 -17.82
CA ARG A 28 -7.08 9.93 -18.88
C ARG A 28 -6.78 8.86 -19.92
N HIS A 29 -6.37 7.67 -19.50
CA HIS A 29 -6.07 6.56 -20.42
C HIS A 29 -7.31 6.06 -21.16
N GLN A 30 -8.48 5.99 -20.51
CA GLN A 30 -9.73 5.65 -21.18
C GLN A 30 -10.05 6.64 -22.31
N LYS A 31 -9.88 7.94 -22.09
CA LYS A 31 -10.06 8.97 -23.12
C LYS A 31 -9.05 8.84 -24.25
N GLU A 32 -7.77 8.62 -23.94
CA GLU A 32 -6.72 8.39 -24.94
C GLU A 32 -7.01 7.15 -25.79
N ILE A 33 -7.50 6.07 -25.18
CA ILE A 33 -7.90 4.84 -25.89
C ILE A 33 -9.06 5.13 -26.86
N GLU A 34 -10.07 5.90 -26.45
CA GLU A 34 -11.17 6.30 -27.33
C GLU A 34 -10.70 7.16 -28.51
N GLU A 35 -9.79 8.11 -28.28
CA GLU A 35 -9.20 8.94 -29.32
C GLU A 35 -8.38 8.10 -30.32
N MET A 36 -7.58 7.16 -29.82
CA MET A 36 -6.81 6.22 -30.66
C MET A 36 -7.71 5.29 -31.48
N LYS A 37 -8.83 4.82 -30.90
CA LYS A 37 -9.82 4.02 -31.63
C LYS A 37 -10.45 4.80 -32.77
N LYS A 38 -10.84 6.06 -32.55
CA LYS A 38 -11.35 6.95 -33.60
C LYS A 38 -10.31 7.18 -34.70
N ALA A 39 -9.06 7.42 -34.33
CA ALA A 39 -7.97 7.57 -35.30
C ALA A 39 -7.79 6.29 -36.14
N LEU A 40 -7.88 5.12 -35.51
CA LEU A 40 -7.77 3.83 -36.17
C LEU A 40 -8.92 3.57 -37.17
N GLU A 41 -10.15 3.96 -36.85
CA GLU A 41 -11.28 3.93 -37.79
C GLU A 41 -11.03 4.82 -39.03
N VAL A 42 -10.49 6.03 -38.82
CA VAL A 42 -10.09 6.91 -39.92
C VAL A 42 -9.02 6.26 -40.80
N TRP A 43 -8.02 5.60 -40.21
CA TRP A 43 -7.01 4.88 -41.00
C TRP A 43 -7.58 3.66 -41.73
N LYS A 44 -8.50 2.92 -41.12
CA LYS A 44 -9.20 1.79 -41.79
C LYS A 44 -10.01 2.25 -43.01
N SER A 45 -10.75 3.36 -42.89
CA SER A 45 -11.46 3.94 -44.03
C SER A 45 -10.52 4.42 -45.14
N ARG A 46 -9.36 5.01 -44.79
CA ARG A 46 -8.32 5.39 -45.76
C ARG A 46 -7.72 4.18 -46.49
N ILE A 47 -7.50 3.07 -45.78
CA ILE A 47 -7.04 1.81 -46.39
C ILE A 47 -8.06 1.32 -47.42
N GLY A 48 -9.34 1.23 -47.05
CA GLY A 48 -10.39 0.80 -47.98
C GLY A 48 -10.53 1.72 -49.20
N LEU A 49 -10.36 3.03 -49.01
CA LEU A 49 -10.37 4.00 -50.12
C LEU A 49 -9.15 3.84 -51.04
N ALA A 50 -7.97 3.57 -50.50
CA ALA A 50 -6.77 3.33 -51.28
C ALA A 50 -6.85 2.02 -52.07
N GLU A 51 -7.37 0.95 -51.45
CA GLU A 51 -7.58 -0.35 -52.08
C GLU A 51 -8.61 -0.27 -53.21
N SER A 52 -9.74 0.40 -52.98
CA SER A 52 -10.78 0.59 -54.02
C SER A 52 -10.30 1.43 -55.21
N LYS A 53 -9.28 2.28 -55.02
CA LYS A 53 -8.64 3.06 -56.09
C LYS A 53 -7.43 2.38 -56.72
N GLY A 54 -7.08 1.16 -56.29
CA GLY A 54 -5.91 0.43 -56.79
C GLY A 54 -4.55 1.02 -56.40
N LEU A 55 -4.51 1.92 -55.41
CA LEU A 55 -3.30 2.58 -54.93
C LEU A 55 -2.64 1.75 -53.82
N LEU A 56 -2.00 0.64 -54.21
CA LEU A 56 -1.48 -0.37 -53.29
C LEU A 56 -0.37 0.15 -52.36
N ASP A 57 0.52 1.01 -52.84
CA ASP A 57 1.59 1.59 -52.03
C ASP A 57 1.03 2.47 -50.90
N LEU A 58 -0.01 3.25 -51.22
CA LEU A 58 -0.69 4.11 -50.25
C LEU A 58 -1.47 3.27 -49.22
N ALA A 59 -2.08 2.16 -49.67
CA ALA A 59 -2.77 1.22 -48.79
C ALA A 59 -1.80 0.53 -47.83
N GLN A 60 -0.60 0.13 -48.30
CA GLN A 60 0.44 -0.45 -47.44
C GLN A 60 0.95 0.56 -46.40
N GLY A 61 1.24 1.80 -46.81
CA GLY A 61 1.64 2.85 -45.88
C GLY A 61 0.57 3.12 -44.80
N ALA A 62 -0.70 3.17 -45.20
CA ALA A 62 -1.82 3.35 -44.27
C ALA A 62 -2.00 2.14 -43.33
N LYS A 63 -1.76 0.91 -43.80
CA LYS A 63 -1.78 -0.31 -42.96
C LYS A 63 -0.70 -0.28 -41.90
N ILE A 64 0.52 0.16 -42.24
CA ILE A 64 1.62 0.30 -41.27
C ILE A 64 1.24 1.31 -40.18
N GLN A 65 0.68 2.46 -40.56
CA GLN A 65 0.24 3.47 -39.60
C GLN A 65 -0.90 2.98 -38.71
N ALA A 66 -1.89 2.28 -39.28
CA ALA A 66 -2.97 1.66 -38.52
C ALA A 66 -2.43 0.64 -37.51
N ALA A 67 -1.47 -0.21 -37.91
CA ALA A 67 -0.84 -1.20 -37.03
C ALA A 67 -0.06 -0.55 -35.89
N GLN A 68 0.63 0.57 -36.14
CA GLN A 68 1.34 1.32 -35.09
C GLN A 68 0.36 1.92 -34.06
N ILE A 69 -0.78 2.45 -34.50
CA ILE A 69 -1.82 2.97 -33.61
C ILE A 69 -2.47 1.82 -32.83
N GLU A 70 -2.71 0.68 -33.48
CA GLU A 70 -3.28 -0.51 -32.85
C GLU A 70 -2.37 -1.06 -31.75
N ALA A 71 -1.06 -1.16 -32.00
CA ALA A 71 -0.08 -1.56 -30.99
C ALA A 71 -0.07 -0.61 -29.79
N LYS A 72 -0.01 0.70 -30.02
CA LYS A 72 -0.06 1.70 -28.94
C LYS A 72 -1.37 1.65 -28.15
N CYS A 73 -2.49 1.38 -28.83
CA CYS A 73 -3.79 1.22 -28.20
C CYS A 73 -3.82 -0.03 -27.31
N ALA A 74 -3.24 -1.15 -27.77
CA ALA A 74 -3.10 -2.37 -26.97
C ALA A 74 -2.25 -2.13 -25.71
N ASP A 75 -1.13 -1.41 -25.84
CA ASP A 75 -0.27 -1.04 -24.71
C ASP A 75 -1.04 -0.19 -23.69
N LEU A 76 -1.75 0.85 -24.14
CA LEU A 76 -2.59 1.69 -23.25
C LEU A 76 -3.70 0.89 -22.57
N ILE A 77 -4.33 -0.06 -23.27
CA ILE A 77 -5.35 -0.94 -22.67
C ILE A 77 -4.73 -1.82 -21.59
N SER A 78 -3.53 -2.37 -21.81
CA SER A 78 -2.84 -3.16 -20.77
C SER A 78 -2.50 -2.31 -19.54
N ALA A 79 -1.97 -1.09 -19.74
CA ALA A 79 -1.67 -0.17 -18.66
C ALA A 79 -2.92 0.24 -17.87
N ALA A 80 -4.04 0.49 -18.55
CA ALA A 80 -5.32 0.80 -17.92
C ALA A 80 -5.82 -0.38 -17.05
N ARG A 81 -5.70 -1.62 -17.54
CA ARG A 81 -6.07 -2.82 -16.77
C ARG A 81 -5.20 -3.00 -15.54
N GLU A 82 -3.89 -2.74 -15.64
CA GLU A 82 -3.00 -2.80 -14.49
C GLU A 82 -3.40 -1.76 -13.42
N LEU A 83 -3.74 -0.54 -13.84
CA LEU A 83 -4.24 0.50 -12.94
C LEU A 83 -5.57 0.13 -12.28
N GLU A 84 -6.49 -0.50 -13.02
CA GLU A 84 -7.75 -1.00 -12.47
C GLU A 84 -7.50 -2.05 -11.37
N LEU A 85 -6.63 -3.02 -11.63
CA LEU A 85 -6.25 -4.04 -10.65
C LEU A 85 -5.57 -3.43 -9.41
N ASP A 86 -4.67 -2.48 -9.60
CA ASP A 86 -4.00 -1.79 -8.49
C ASP A 86 -4.98 -0.95 -7.66
N LEU A 87 -5.99 -0.36 -8.31
CA LEU A 87 -7.06 0.41 -7.66
C LEU A 87 -8.02 -0.51 -6.88
N GLU A 88 -8.36 -1.68 -7.40
CA GLU A 88 -9.15 -2.69 -6.68
C GLU A 88 -8.41 -3.17 -5.43
N LYS A 89 -7.13 -3.54 -5.54
CA LYS A 89 -6.30 -3.93 -4.40
C LYS A 89 -6.24 -2.85 -3.32
N LEU A 90 -6.09 -1.58 -3.72
CA LEU A 90 -6.10 -0.45 -2.77
C LEU A 90 -7.45 -0.27 -2.08
N LYS A 91 -8.57 -0.44 -2.81
CA LYS A 91 -9.91 -0.39 -2.23
C LYS A 91 -10.17 -1.54 -1.25
N GLU A 92 -9.70 -2.74 -1.56
CA GLU A 92 -9.79 -3.91 -0.68
C GLU A 92 -8.95 -3.74 0.60
N ALA A 93 -7.79 -3.11 0.49
CA ALA A 93 -6.91 -2.87 1.63
C ALA A 93 -7.38 -1.70 2.52
N LEU A 94 -8.18 -0.77 1.99
CA LEU A 94 -8.58 0.46 2.68
C LEU A 94 -9.29 0.20 4.02
N PRO A 95 -10.25 -0.73 4.16
CA PRO A 95 -10.85 -1.05 5.46
C PRO A 95 -9.83 -1.54 6.50
N GLY A 96 -8.82 -2.31 6.06
CA GLY A 96 -7.75 -2.79 6.93
C GLY A 96 -6.80 -1.67 7.37
N ILE A 97 -6.51 -0.70 6.49
CA ILE A 97 -5.75 0.51 6.83
C ILE A 97 -6.54 1.38 7.83
N LYS A 98 -7.85 1.53 7.63
CA LYS A 98 -8.73 2.25 8.57
C LYS A 98 -8.81 1.56 9.93
N ALA A 99 -8.87 0.23 9.96
CA ALA A 99 -8.91 -0.54 11.20
C ALA A 99 -7.62 -0.39 12.02
N ARG A 100 -6.45 -0.31 11.37
CA ARG A 100 -5.17 0.00 12.03
C ARG A 100 -5.14 1.37 12.69
N ARG A 101 -5.96 2.31 12.19
CA ARG A 101 -6.09 3.66 12.73
C ARG A 101 -7.08 3.76 13.90
N ARG A 102 -7.79 2.70 14.26
CA ARG A 102 -8.48 2.63 15.56
C ARG A 102 -7.40 2.67 16.63
N SER A 103 -7.11 3.88 17.10
CA SER A 103 -6.24 4.11 18.25
C SER A 103 -6.82 3.35 19.43
N VAL A 104 -6.14 2.29 19.83
CA VAL A 104 -6.31 1.80 21.20
C VAL A 104 -5.64 2.87 22.06
N ASP A 105 -6.43 3.56 22.89
CA ASP A 105 -5.89 4.48 23.88
C ASP A 105 -5.03 3.63 24.84
N PRO A 106 -3.70 3.79 24.84
CA PRO A 106 -2.82 2.95 25.62
C PRO A 106 -3.07 3.11 27.12
N ASP A 107 -3.52 4.28 27.56
CA ASP A 107 -3.82 4.56 28.95
C ASP A 107 -5.16 3.92 29.34
N ALA A 108 -6.17 3.99 28.47
CA ALA A 108 -7.44 3.30 28.70
C ALA A 108 -7.28 1.77 28.70
N LEU A 109 -6.50 1.22 27.75
CA LEU A 109 -6.19 -0.20 27.70
C LEU A 109 -5.40 -0.64 28.94
N ALA A 110 -4.39 0.14 29.35
CA ALA A 110 -3.63 -0.14 30.55
C ALA A 110 -4.51 -0.12 31.80
N ALA A 111 -5.47 0.82 31.88
CA ALA A 111 -6.43 0.89 32.98
C ALA A 111 -7.38 -0.31 33.00
N GLU A 112 -7.91 -0.73 31.85
CA GLU A 112 -8.76 -1.92 31.73
C GLU A 112 -7.98 -3.20 32.12
N LEU A 113 -6.74 -3.33 31.65
CA LEU A 113 -5.88 -4.47 32.00
C LEU A 113 -5.54 -4.47 33.50
N ALA A 114 -5.25 -3.31 34.09
CA ALA A 114 -4.97 -3.19 35.53
C ALA A 114 -6.20 -3.54 36.38
N MET A 115 -7.42 -3.25 35.91
CA MET A 115 -8.64 -3.69 36.56
C MET A 115 -8.87 -5.20 36.44
N MET A 116 -8.65 -5.79 35.25
CA MET A 116 -8.84 -7.23 35.02
C MET A 116 -7.83 -8.09 35.78
N THR A 117 -6.59 -7.63 35.91
CA THR A 117 -5.50 -8.33 36.61
C THR A 117 -5.53 -8.12 38.12
N GLY A 118 -6.37 -7.21 38.62
CA GLY A 118 -6.45 -6.86 40.04
C GLY A 118 -5.34 -5.91 40.51
N GLU A 119 -4.43 -5.49 39.64
CA GLU A 119 -3.38 -4.50 39.95
C GLU A 119 -3.96 -3.16 40.41
N ALA A 120 -5.18 -2.82 39.97
CA ALA A 120 -5.91 -1.64 40.43
C ALA A 120 -6.35 -1.71 41.92
N LEU A 121 -6.49 -2.91 42.48
CA LEU A 121 -6.87 -3.13 43.88
C LEU A 121 -5.66 -3.12 44.83
N GLU A 122 -4.48 -3.51 44.34
CA GLU A 122 -3.24 -3.61 45.13
C GLU A 122 -2.05 -2.90 44.43
N PRO A 123 -2.07 -1.56 44.35
CA PRO A 123 -1.12 -0.79 43.53
C PRO A 123 0.34 -0.92 44.00
N GLU A 124 0.57 -1.19 45.29
CA GLU A 124 1.92 -1.34 45.86
C GLU A 124 2.54 -2.70 45.53
N LYS A 125 1.75 -3.78 45.44
CA LYS A 125 2.24 -5.08 45.00
C LYS A 125 2.53 -5.09 43.50
N ALA A 126 1.66 -4.47 42.71
CA ALA A 126 1.88 -4.32 41.27
C ALA A 126 3.16 -3.53 40.94
N LYS A 127 3.48 -2.47 41.70
CA LYS A 127 4.76 -1.76 41.58
C LYS A 127 5.95 -2.66 41.94
N ALA A 128 5.86 -3.40 43.05
CA ALA A 128 6.92 -4.30 43.48
C ALA A 128 7.20 -5.41 42.46
N GLU A 129 6.15 -5.99 41.85
CA GLU A 129 6.28 -7.01 40.81
C GLU A 129 6.88 -6.44 39.52
N ARG A 130 6.48 -5.22 39.10
CA ARG A 130 7.08 -4.54 37.94
C ARG A 130 8.54 -4.17 38.17
N GLU A 131 8.90 -3.75 39.38
CA GLU A 131 10.29 -3.49 39.76
C GLU A 131 11.11 -4.79 39.77
N LEU A 132 10.54 -5.89 40.25
CA LEU A 132 11.17 -7.21 40.22
C LEU A 132 11.41 -7.67 38.78
N ASP A 133 10.39 -7.61 37.91
CA ASP A 133 10.48 -7.97 36.49
C ASP A 133 11.50 -7.11 35.73
N ALA A 134 11.55 -5.81 36.04
CA ALA A 134 12.52 -4.90 35.45
C ALA A 134 13.96 -5.25 35.89
N LEU A 135 14.13 -5.63 37.16
CA LEU A 135 15.42 -6.09 37.68
C LEU A 135 15.82 -7.44 37.09
N GLU A 136 14.89 -8.38 36.91
CA GLU A 136 15.16 -9.68 36.27
C GLU A 136 15.53 -9.53 34.79
N LYS A 137 14.83 -8.67 34.04
CA LYS A 137 15.18 -8.33 32.65
C LYS A 137 16.53 -7.61 32.56
N LYS A 138 16.88 -6.79 33.55
CA LYS A 138 18.17 -6.10 33.62
C LYS A 138 19.31 -7.05 34.03
N ALA A 139 19.05 -8.01 34.91
CA ALA A 139 19.99 -9.04 35.32
C ALA A 139 20.24 -10.11 34.24
N SER A 140 19.28 -10.31 33.32
CA SER A 140 19.43 -11.18 32.16
C SER A 140 20.10 -10.49 30.96
N SER A 141 20.00 -9.17 30.84
CA SER A 141 20.65 -8.37 29.78
C SER A 141 22.04 -7.82 30.15
N THR A 142 22.31 -7.65 31.45
CA THR A 142 23.63 -7.31 31.98
C THR A 142 24.00 -8.43 32.95
N GLY A 143 25.04 -9.19 32.63
CA GLY A 143 25.44 -10.41 33.34
C GLY A 143 25.25 -10.28 34.86
N ALA A 144 24.45 -11.19 35.42
CA ALA A 144 23.98 -11.19 36.81
C ALA A 144 25.08 -10.98 37.89
N GLU A 145 26.35 -11.15 37.54
CA GLU A 145 27.51 -10.91 38.40
C GLU A 145 27.73 -9.43 38.73
N ASP A 146 27.48 -8.49 37.81
CA ASP A 146 27.70 -7.05 38.05
C ASP A 146 26.65 -6.45 38.99
N ALA A 147 25.40 -6.89 38.86
CA ALA A 147 24.31 -6.48 39.76
C ALA A 147 24.55 -7.00 41.19
N LEU A 148 25.06 -8.23 41.31
CA LEU A 148 25.37 -8.86 42.60
C LEU A 148 26.63 -8.24 43.25
N ALA A 149 27.62 -7.84 42.45
CA ALA A 149 28.79 -7.10 42.92
C ALA A 149 28.44 -5.68 43.41
N ALA A 150 27.53 -4.98 42.73
CA ALA A 150 27.03 -3.68 43.18
C ALA A 150 26.29 -3.77 44.52
N LEU A 151 25.55 -4.87 44.74
CA LEU A 151 24.81 -5.11 45.97
C LEU A 151 25.74 -5.50 47.13
N LYS A 152 26.77 -6.33 46.89
CA LYS A 152 27.83 -6.63 47.88
C LYS A 152 28.59 -5.37 48.31
N ARG A 153 28.96 -4.50 47.36
CA ARG A 153 29.57 -3.20 47.65
C ARG A 153 28.67 -2.29 48.48
N LYS A 154 27.36 -2.30 48.24
CA LYS A 154 26.39 -1.54 49.04
C LYS A 154 26.19 -2.10 50.46
N MET A 155 26.39 -3.40 50.65
CA MET A 155 26.24 -4.10 51.92
C MET A 155 27.55 -4.25 52.71
N GLY A 156 28.67 -3.73 52.19
CA GLY A 156 29.97 -3.72 52.88
C GLY A 156 30.64 -5.09 53.02
N LEU A 157 30.34 -6.03 52.11
CA LEU A 157 30.95 -7.36 52.03
C LEU A 157 31.90 -7.47 50.83
#